data_AF-A0A6P1FGV5-F1
#
_entry.id   AF-A0A6P1FGV5-F1
#
_cell.length_a   1.000
_cell.length_b   1.000
_cell.length_c   1.000
_cell.angle_alpha   90.00
_cell.angle_beta   90.00
_cell.angle_gamma   90.00
#
_symmetry.space_group_name_H-M   'P 1'
#
loop_
_entity.id
_entity.type
_entity.pdbx_description
1 polymer ?
#
loop_
_entity_poly.entity_id
_entity_poly.type
_entity_poly.pdbx_seq_one_letter_code
_entity_poly.pdbx_strand_id
1 'polypeptide(L)'
;MTSAVLALVFGSAIAVVGLVPWAALQYRRRGVLGVGNAVLAFAAVVYALALVTYTLLPLPDEATVAAACRAGSGPQLRLFAFVGDIAKEGGIDGPRALLTNPASAQVLLNVVFFVPLGMLVRHLALRGRLVAGLIGGTVVGFAVSLLIEVTQLTGDWFLYPCAYRLFDVDDLLANTVGALLGALLSPVLLVFTRRTEGAVPELARPVTIRRRAFGMLCDALALSLITGALVSITGVGLVLAGVDTRSSPADVVLGVLPFAAPLLQLVIVLRSGRTLGETVVRLRPEPRPVAWQRLVRWSAGSGGWSTLLAVEGGFWGLLAFLLGAAAVIGLIATRGRRGTANALARLDVVDERAEAPMAVRKTD
;
A
#
# COMPACT_ATOMS: atom_id res chain seq x y z
N MET A 1 -1.00 -7.51 23.53
CA MET A 1 0.08 -7.63 22.50
C MET A 1 -0.39 -8.43 21.27
N THR A 2 -1.15 -9.52 21.46
CA THR A 2 -1.82 -10.34 20.42
C THR A 2 -2.56 -9.52 19.35
N SER A 3 -3.31 -8.52 19.79
CA SER A 3 -4.23 -7.77 18.94
C SER A 3 -3.49 -6.82 17.96
N ALA A 4 -2.50 -6.06 18.43
CA ALA A 4 -1.71 -5.16 17.57
C ALA A 4 -0.98 -5.91 16.43
N VAL A 5 -0.56 -7.16 16.70
CA VAL A 5 0.11 -8.02 15.73
C VAL A 5 -0.91 -8.56 14.71
N LEU A 6 -2.13 -8.91 15.12
CA LEU A 6 -3.23 -9.31 14.22
C LEU A 6 -3.64 -8.20 13.23
N ALA A 7 -3.77 -6.96 13.69
CA ALA A 7 -4.09 -5.84 12.81
C ALA A 7 -2.94 -5.50 11.84
N LEU A 8 -1.68 -5.60 12.29
CA LEU A 8 -0.51 -5.45 11.43
C LEU A 8 -0.49 -6.55 10.35
N VAL A 9 -0.89 -7.77 10.68
CA VAL A 9 -1.01 -8.90 9.75
C VAL A 9 -2.08 -8.68 8.70
N PHE A 10 -3.32 -8.39 9.11
CA PHE A 10 -4.40 -8.21 8.15
C PHE A 10 -4.18 -6.97 7.28
N GLY A 11 -3.72 -5.86 7.88
CA GLY A 11 -3.37 -4.64 7.14
C GLY A 11 -2.23 -4.86 6.14
N SER A 12 -1.18 -5.60 6.52
CA SER A 12 -0.06 -5.90 5.63
C SER A 12 -0.43 -6.92 4.55
N ALA A 13 -1.22 -7.94 4.86
CA ALA A 13 -1.68 -8.94 3.89
C ALA A 13 -2.60 -8.31 2.82
N ILE A 14 -3.55 -7.46 3.23
CA ILE A 14 -4.42 -6.71 2.31
C ILE A 14 -3.60 -5.75 1.46
N ALA A 15 -2.61 -5.06 2.05
CA ALA A 15 -1.71 -4.18 1.31
C ALA A 15 -0.89 -4.95 0.27
N VAL A 16 -0.28 -6.10 0.61
CA VAL A 16 0.54 -6.89 -0.32
C VAL A 16 -0.29 -7.51 -1.43
N VAL A 17 -1.42 -8.14 -1.09
CA VAL A 17 -2.27 -8.87 -2.05
C VAL A 17 -3.08 -7.91 -2.93
N GLY A 18 -3.48 -6.75 -2.40
CA GLY A 18 -4.23 -5.75 -3.14
C GLY A 18 -3.35 -4.86 -4.01
N LEU A 19 -2.27 -4.29 -3.45
CA LEU A 19 -1.49 -3.22 -4.09
C LEU A 19 -0.66 -3.71 -5.27
N VAL A 20 0.16 -4.75 -5.06
CA VAL A 20 1.18 -5.13 -6.04
C VAL A 20 0.54 -5.67 -7.33
N PRO A 21 -0.47 -6.56 -7.26
CA PRO A 21 -1.18 -7.01 -8.45
C PRO A 21 -1.95 -5.87 -9.12
N TRP A 22 -2.56 -4.97 -8.35
CA TRP A 22 -3.32 -3.84 -8.89
C TRP A 22 -2.41 -2.81 -9.60
N ALA A 23 -1.28 -2.44 -9.00
CA ALA A 23 -0.30 -1.55 -9.62
C ALA A 23 0.28 -2.19 -10.90
N ALA A 24 0.56 -3.49 -10.87
CA ALA A 24 1.00 -4.25 -12.04
C ALA A 24 -0.08 -4.32 -13.14
N LEU A 25 -1.35 -4.55 -12.78
CA LEU A 25 -2.49 -4.59 -13.70
C LEU A 25 -2.72 -3.23 -14.38
N GLN A 26 -2.69 -2.13 -13.61
CA GLN A 26 -2.87 -0.79 -14.16
C GLN A 26 -1.75 -0.41 -15.12
N TYR A 27 -0.50 -0.76 -14.78
CA TYR A 27 0.61 -0.52 -15.67
C TYR A 27 0.56 -1.39 -16.94
N ARG A 28 0.24 -2.68 -16.80
CA ARG A 28 0.12 -3.60 -17.94
C ARG A 28 -0.99 -3.21 -18.90
N ARG A 29 -2.12 -2.71 -18.38
CA ARG A 29 -3.25 -2.24 -19.21
C ARG A 29 -2.97 -0.92 -19.93
N ARG A 30 -2.23 0.01 -19.31
CA ARG A 30 -2.03 1.37 -19.86
C ARG A 30 -0.68 1.58 -20.53
N GLY A 31 0.29 0.67 -20.35
CA GLY A 31 1.66 0.77 -20.87
C GLY A 31 2.48 1.95 -20.32
N VAL A 32 1.88 2.76 -19.45
CA VAL A 32 2.47 3.96 -18.84
C VAL A 32 1.92 4.11 -17.43
N LEU A 33 2.81 4.20 -16.46
CA LEU A 33 2.50 4.80 -15.16
C LEU A 33 2.99 6.24 -15.25
N GLY A 34 2.10 7.13 -15.70
CA GLY A 34 2.33 8.56 -15.52
C GLY A 34 2.52 8.82 -14.03
N VAL A 35 3.38 9.76 -13.65
CA VAL A 35 3.71 9.99 -12.23
C VAL A 35 2.47 10.20 -11.37
N GLY A 36 1.40 10.80 -11.90
CA GLY A 36 0.15 10.90 -11.16
C GLY A 36 -0.63 9.58 -11.01
N ASN A 37 -0.53 8.62 -11.93
CA ASN A 37 -1.07 7.27 -11.71
C ASN A 37 -0.26 6.52 -10.63
N ALA A 38 1.07 6.73 -10.60
CA ALA A 38 1.96 6.21 -9.57
C ALA A 38 1.68 6.82 -8.19
N VAL A 39 1.49 8.15 -8.11
CA VAL A 39 1.08 8.85 -6.88
C VAL A 39 -0.31 8.40 -6.44
N LEU A 40 -1.27 8.27 -7.37
CA LEU A 40 -2.59 7.77 -7.05
C LEU A 40 -2.56 6.32 -6.54
N ALA A 41 -1.71 5.49 -7.13
CA ALA A 41 -1.47 4.12 -6.68
C ALA A 41 -0.95 4.10 -5.25
N PHE A 42 0.11 4.88 -4.97
CA PHE A 42 0.67 4.98 -3.64
C PHE A 42 -0.34 5.56 -2.63
N ALA A 43 -1.07 6.60 -2.99
CA ALA A 43 -2.11 7.20 -2.16
C ALA A 43 -3.24 6.21 -1.84
N ALA A 44 -3.64 5.37 -2.80
CA ALA A 44 -4.64 4.33 -2.57
C ALA A 44 -4.18 3.29 -1.53
N VAL A 45 -2.88 2.98 -1.48
CA VAL A 45 -2.30 2.09 -0.46
C VAL A 45 -2.32 2.73 0.89
N VAL A 46 -1.78 3.94 0.99
CA VAL A 46 -1.71 4.68 2.24
C VAL A 46 -3.13 4.85 2.79
N TYR A 47 -4.10 5.14 1.91
CA TYR A 47 -5.51 5.19 2.26
C TYR A 47 -6.06 3.86 2.76
N ALA A 48 -5.80 2.74 2.05
CA ALA A 48 -6.27 1.43 2.48
C ALA A 48 -5.64 1.02 3.84
N LEU A 49 -4.36 1.32 4.05
CA LEU A 49 -3.69 1.14 5.34
C LEU A 49 -4.35 1.99 6.42
N ALA A 50 -4.55 3.28 6.15
CA ALA A 50 -5.20 4.19 7.09
C ALA A 50 -6.61 3.72 7.45
N LEU A 51 -7.40 3.26 6.46
CA LEU A 51 -8.74 2.73 6.68
C LEU A 51 -8.71 1.58 7.69
N VAL A 52 -7.81 0.61 7.49
CA VAL A 52 -7.65 -0.53 8.41
C VAL A 52 -7.13 -0.09 9.79
N THR A 53 -6.10 0.75 9.84
CA THR A 53 -5.49 1.15 11.11
C THR A 53 -6.42 2.02 11.95
N TYR A 54 -7.09 3.01 11.37
CA TYR A 54 -7.99 3.87 12.15
C TYR A 54 -9.23 3.13 12.65
N THR A 55 -9.73 2.16 11.89
CA THR A 55 -10.98 1.46 12.23
C THR A 55 -10.77 0.27 13.16
N LEU A 56 -9.56 -0.29 13.23
CA LEU A 56 -9.26 -1.48 14.04
C LEU A 56 -8.22 -1.25 15.13
N LEU A 57 -7.36 -0.23 15.04
CA LEU A 57 -6.29 0.03 16.03
C LEU A 57 -6.53 1.30 16.86
N PRO A 58 -5.93 1.41 18.06
CA PRO A 58 -5.29 0.34 18.82
C PRO A 58 -6.34 -0.63 19.38
N LEU A 59 -5.93 -1.88 19.54
CA LEU A 59 -6.77 -2.90 20.14
C LEU A 59 -6.66 -2.83 21.67
N PRO A 60 -7.78 -2.91 22.39
CA PRO A 60 -7.82 -2.68 23.83
C PRO A 60 -7.12 -3.79 24.62
N ASP A 61 -6.66 -3.43 25.81
CA ASP A 61 -6.21 -4.40 26.81
C ASP A 61 -7.41 -5.09 27.50
N GLU A 62 -7.12 -6.16 28.25
CA GLU A 62 -8.16 -6.98 28.90
C GLU A 62 -9.00 -6.17 29.89
N ALA A 63 -8.38 -5.20 30.59
CA ALA A 63 -9.08 -4.36 31.56
C ALA A 63 -10.11 -3.45 30.88
N THR A 64 -9.74 -2.85 29.75
CA THR A 64 -10.61 -1.99 28.94
C THR A 64 -11.77 -2.80 28.35
N VAL A 65 -11.49 -4.01 27.84
CA VAL A 65 -12.53 -4.91 27.32
C VAL A 65 -13.49 -5.33 28.43
N ALA A 66 -12.98 -5.72 29.59
CA ALA A 66 -13.82 -6.10 30.72
C ALA A 66 -14.72 -4.95 31.19
N ALA A 67 -14.23 -3.72 31.17
CA ALA A 67 -15.04 -2.53 31.47
C ALA A 67 -16.15 -2.33 30.42
N ALA A 68 -15.81 -2.42 29.12
CA ALA A 68 -16.78 -2.29 28.04
C ALA A 68 -17.86 -3.38 28.08
N CYS A 69 -17.48 -4.65 28.30
CA CYS A 69 -18.44 -5.74 28.40
C CYS A 69 -19.39 -5.59 29.59
N ARG A 70 -18.92 -5.03 30.73
CA ARG A 70 -19.77 -4.74 31.89
C ARG A 70 -20.76 -3.61 31.62
N ALA A 71 -20.38 -2.62 30.82
CA ALA A 71 -21.26 -1.51 30.47
C ALA A 71 -22.48 -1.97 29.63
N GLY A 72 -22.35 -3.09 28.91
CA GLY A 72 -23.49 -3.75 28.26
C GLY A 72 -24.13 -2.95 27.12
N SER A 73 -23.36 -2.07 26.47
CA SER A 73 -23.84 -1.23 25.37
C SER A 73 -24.16 -2.08 24.14
N GLY A 74 -25.45 -2.30 23.86
CA GLY A 74 -25.91 -2.92 22.62
C GLY A 74 -25.66 -2.02 21.39
N PRO A 75 -25.86 -2.56 20.17
CA PRO A 75 -25.68 -1.79 18.94
C PRO A 75 -26.63 -0.58 18.87
N GLN A 76 -26.12 0.57 18.40
CA GLN A 76 -26.95 1.73 18.07
C GLN A 76 -27.55 1.56 16.68
N LEU A 77 -28.87 1.36 16.63
CA LEU A 77 -29.62 1.16 15.39
C LEU A 77 -30.54 2.33 15.04
N ARG A 78 -30.55 3.40 15.84
CA ARG A 78 -31.38 4.58 15.61
C ARG A 78 -30.66 5.56 14.69
N LEU A 79 -31.14 5.67 13.45
CA LEU A 79 -30.69 6.68 12.50
C LEU A 79 -30.91 8.10 13.04
N PHE A 80 -29.94 8.97 12.75
CA PHE A 80 -29.85 10.36 13.15
C PHE A 80 -29.79 10.57 14.67
N ALA A 81 -29.30 9.59 15.43
CA ALA A 81 -29.05 9.73 16.86
C ALA A 81 -28.05 10.87 17.14
N PHE A 82 -27.07 11.06 16.25
CA PHE A 82 -26.07 12.12 16.35
C PHE A 82 -26.68 13.52 16.47
N VAL A 83 -27.90 13.77 15.96
CA VAL A 83 -28.55 15.09 16.07
C VAL A 83 -28.87 15.42 17.53
N GLY A 84 -29.36 14.43 18.27
CA GLY A 84 -29.61 14.58 19.70
C GLY A 84 -28.30 14.73 20.48
N ASP A 85 -27.25 14.05 20.06
CA ASP A 85 -25.94 14.12 20.72
C ASP A 85 -25.25 15.46 20.45
N ILE A 86 -25.36 16.03 19.25
CA ILE A 86 -24.95 17.41 18.97
C ILE A 86 -25.63 18.39 19.93
N ALA A 87 -26.95 18.25 20.14
CA ALA A 87 -27.68 19.14 21.03
C ALA A 87 -27.24 19.00 22.50
N LYS A 88 -26.90 17.78 22.96
CA LYS A 88 -26.35 17.55 24.31
C LYS A 88 -24.96 18.14 24.47
N GLU A 89 -24.16 18.11 23.42
CA GLU A 89 -22.79 18.64 23.37
C GLU A 89 -22.75 20.16 23.07
N GLY A 90 -23.84 20.88 23.34
CA GLY A 90 -23.89 22.35 23.25
C GLY A 90 -24.27 22.93 21.89
N GLY A 91 -24.67 22.09 20.91
CA GLY A 91 -25.15 22.54 19.61
C GLY A 91 -24.05 22.97 18.62
N ILE A 92 -24.48 23.57 17.49
CA ILE A 92 -23.60 24.08 16.43
C ILE A 92 -23.92 25.56 16.19
N ASP A 93 -23.13 26.45 16.79
CA ASP A 93 -23.33 27.90 16.66
C ASP A 93 -22.46 28.55 15.58
N GLY A 94 -21.73 27.74 14.79
CA GLY A 94 -20.92 28.22 13.67
C GLY A 94 -20.04 27.14 13.04
N PRO A 95 -19.27 27.47 11.98
CA PRO A 95 -18.46 26.49 11.26
C PRO A 95 -17.39 25.80 12.11
N ARG A 96 -16.85 26.52 13.10
CA ARG A 96 -15.88 25.95 14.06
C ARG A 96 -16.53 24.89 14.94
N ALA A 97 -17.80 25.10 15.32
CA ALA A 97 -18.53 24.17 16.17
C ALA A 97 -18.68 22.79 15.52
N LEU A 98 -18.71 22.70 14.18
CA LEU A 98 -18.73 21.42 13.46
C LEU A 98 -17.51 20.53 13.76
N LEU A 99 -16.36 21.12 14.09
CA LEU A 99 -15.13 20.41 14.40
C LEU A 99 -14.85 20.30 15.91
N THR A 100 -15.45 21.18 16.73
CA THR A 100 -15.24 21.16 18.19
C THR A 100 -16.32 20.37 18.93
N ASN A 101 -17.52 20.24 18.36
CA ASN A 101 -18.55 19.35 18.90
C ASN A 101 -18.22 17.90 18.51
N PRO A 102 -18.04 16.98 19.49
CA PRO A 102 -17.58 15.62 19.19
C PRO A 102 -18.51 14.84 18.28
N ALA A 103 -19.83 14.94 18.47
CA ALA A 103 -20.82 14.22 17.69
C ALA A 103 -20.85 14.71 16.23
N SER A 104 -20.76 16.03 15.99
CA SER A 104 -20.67 16.55 14.63
C SER A 104 -19.32 16.22 13.97
N ALA A 105 -18.23 16.28 14.73
CA ALA A 105 -16.90 15.97 14.23
C ALA A 105 -16.81 14.50 13.80
N GLN A 106 -17.39 13.57 14.56
CA GLN A 106 -17.45 12.15 14.21
C GLN A 106 -18.12 11.95 12.85
N VAL A 107 -19.35 12.47 12.66
CA VAL A 107 -20.09 12.32 11.40
C VAL A 107 -19.31 12.95 10.23
N LEU A 108 -18.79 14.16 10.41
CA LEU A 108 -18.05 14.87 9.37
C LEU A 108 -16.77 14.11 8.97
N LEU A 109 -16.00 13.65 9.95
CA LEU A 109 -14.76 12.91 9.69
C LEU A 109 -15.04 11.57 9.02
N ASN A 110 -16.10 10.87 9.40
CA ASN A 110 -16.53 9.63 8.75
C ASN A 110 -16.89 9.85 7.27
N VAL A 111 -17.67 10.89 6.96
CA VAL A 111 -17.94 11.31 5.58
C VAL A 111 -16.63 11.57 4.82
N VAL A 112 -15.76 12.43 5.37
CA VAL A 112 -14.49 12.79 4.71
C VAL A 112 -13.58 11.57 4.51
N PHE A 113 -13.59 10.63 5.46
CA PHE A 113 -12.73 9.46 5.43
C PHE A 113 -13.13 8.47 4.32
N PHE A 114 -14.40 8.41 3.92
CA PHE A 114 -14.87 7.54 2.83
C PHE A 114 -14.88 8.20 1.44
N VAL A 115 -14.67 9.52 1.34
CA VAL A 115 -14.53 10.23 0.06
C VAL A 115 -13.45 9.60 -0.84
N PRO A 116 -12.22 9.28 -0.37
CA PRO A 116 -11.21 8.67 -1.23
C PRO A 116 -11.64 7.31 -1.81
N LEU A 117 -12.35 6.47 -1.05
CA LEU A 117 -12.84 5.16 -1.52
C LEU A 117 -13.75 5.32 -2.73
N GLY A 118 -14.75 6.20 -2.64
CA GLY A 118 -15.67 6.50 -3.75
C GLY A 118 -14.95 7.04 -4.99
N MET A 119 -13.99 7.94 -4.79
CA MET A 119 -13.17 8.50 -5.88
C MET A 119 -12.41 7.40 -6.62
N LEU A 120 -11.77 6.50 -5.87
CA LEU A 120 -10.97 5.39 -6.39
C LEU A 120 -11.83 4.37 -7.13
N VAL A 121 -12.96 3.92 -6.56
CA VAL A 121 -13.86 2.94 -7.21
C VAL A 121 -14.30 3.45 -8.58
N ARG A 122 -14.81 4.68 -8.65
CA ARG A 122 -15.23 5.28 -9.94
C ARG A 122 -14.05 5.50 -10.88
N HIS A 123 -12.91 5.98 -10.39
CA HIS A 123 -11.77 6.31 -11.25
C HIS A 123 -11.13 5.07 -11.89
N LEU A 124 -11.14 3.94 -11.16
CA LEU A 124 -10.38 2.75 -11.52
C LEU A 124 -11.21 1.69 -12.24
N ALA A 125 -12.46 1.48 -11.82
CA ALA A 125 -13.32 0.43 -12.36
C ALA A 125 -14.39 0.95 -13.32
N LEU A 126 -14.92 2.17 -13.08
CA LEU A 126 -16.15 2.67 -13.71
C LEU A 126 -15.94 4.04 -14.37
N ARG A 127 -14.71 4.28 -14.84
CA ARG A 127 -14.30 5.56 -15.43
C ARG A 127 -15.21 5.93 -16.61
N GLY A 128 -15.67 7.18 -16.64
CA GLY A 128 -16.54 7.70 -17.70
C GLY A 128 -18.01 7.26 -17.59
N ARG A 129 -18.35 6.34 -16.68
CA ARG A 129 -19.73 5.88 -16.44
C ARG A 129 -20.26 6.53 -15.17
N LEU A 130 -20.86 7.71 -15.26
CA LEU A 130 -21.31 8.46 -14.08
C LEU A 130 -22.26 7.63 -13.20
N VAL A 131 -23.40 7.20 -13.74
CA VAL A 131 -24.43 6.47 -12.98
C VAL A 131 -23.87 5.19 -12.37
N ALA A 132 -23.23 4.34 -13.17
CA ALA A 132 -22.63 3.10 -12.67
C ALA A 132 -21.54 3.39 -11.62
N GLY A 133 -20.73 4.43 -11.81
CA GLY A 133 -19.68 4.85 -10.88
C GLY A 133 -20.21 5.35 -9.54
N LEU A 134 -21.34 6.09 -9.54
CA LEU A 134 -22.03 6.49 -8.32
C LEU A 134 -22.57 5.28 -7.58
N ILE A 135 -23.31 4.40 -8.28
CA ILE A 135 -23.84 3.16 -7.69
C ILE A 135 -22.71 2.30 -7.13
N GLY A 136 -21.67 2.04 -7.93
CA GLY A 136 -20.53 1.23 -7.53
C GLY A 136 -19.77 1.83 -6.35
N GLY A 137 -19.53 3.14 -6.35
CA GLY A 137 -18.88 3.83 -5.23
C GLY A 137 -19.69 3.73 -3.94
N THR A 138 -21.00 3.99 -4.00
CA THR A 138 -21.91 3.91 -2.86
C THR A 138 -22.02 2.48 -2.33
N VAL A 139 -22.22 1.48 -3.20
CA VAL A 139 -22.35 0.07 -2.79
C VAL A 139 -21.06 -0.43 -2.16
N VAL A 140 -19.90 -0.13 -2.74
CA VAL A 140 -18.60 -0.51 -2.16
C VAL A 140 -18.38 0.23 -0.83
N GLY A 141 -18.69 1.52 -0.76
CA GLY A 141 -18.60 2.30 0.48
C GLY A 141 -19.44 1.71 1.61
N PHE A 142 -20.72 1.43 1.32
CA PHE A 142 -21.62 0.77 2.26
C PHE A 142 -21.10 -0.61 2.68
N ALA A 143 -20.69 -1.45 1.72
CA ALA A 143 -20.21 -2.80 2.03
C ALA A 143 -18.94 -2.78 2.89
N VAL A 144 -18.01 -1.87 2.62
CA VAL A 144 -16.79 -1.70 3.42
C VAL A 144 -17.11 -1.16 4.80
N SER A 145 -17.99 -0.16 4.90
CA SER A 145 -18.44 0.35 6.20
C SER A 145 -19.15 -0.73 7.01
N LEU A 146 -20.03 -1.51 6.39
CA LEU A 146 -20.72 -2.63 7.04
C LEU A 146 -19.74 -3.70 7.51
N LEU A 147 -18.72 -4.01 6.71
CA LEU A 147 -17.68 -4.94 7.12
C LEU A 147 -16.94 -4.45 8.36
N ILE A 148 -16.62 -3.16 8.43
CA ILE A 148 -15.98 -2.54 9.61
C ILE A 148 -16.90 -2.65 10.83
N GLU A 149 -18.14 -2.20 10.71
CA GLU A 149 -19.10 -2.22 11.82
C GLU A 149 -19.40 -3.66 12.29
N VAL A 150 -19.51 -4.62 11.38
CA VAL A 150 -19.68 -6.06 11.73
C VAL A 150 -18.43 -6.61 12.40
N THR A 151 -17.25 -6.21 11.94
CA THR A 151 -15.98 -6.58 12.59
C THR A 151 -16.02 -6.11 14.04
N GLN A 152 -16.38 -4.86 14.31
CA GLN A 152 -16.47 -4.32 15.67
C GLN A 152 -17.60 -4.95 16.50
N LEU A 153 -18.78 -5.15 15.91
CA LEU A 153 -19.95 -5.77 16.55
C LEU A 153 -19.67 -7.20 17.02
N THR A 154 -18.84 -7.93 16.26
CA THR A 154 -18.42 -9.29 16.63
C THR A 154 -17.27 -9.29 17.65
N GLY A 155 -16.83 -8.11 18.13
CA GLY A 155 -15.67 -7.97 19.00
C GLY A 155 -14.36 -8.27 18.26
N ASP A 156 -14.31 -7.93 16.98
CA ASP A 156 -13.31 -8.32 15.99
C ASP A 156 -13.19 -9.85 15.87
N TRP A 157 -14.27 -10.45 15.34
CA TRP A 157 -14.36 -11.87 14.99
C TRP A 157 -14.11 -12.82 16.16
N PHE A 158 -14.73 -12.54 17.30
CA PHE A 158 -14.66 -13.35 18.52
C PHE A 158 -13.26 -13.46 19.14
N LEU A 159 -12.35 -12.55 18.75
CA LEU A 159 -11.10 -12.37 19.47
C LEU A 159 -11.36 -11.90 20.91
N TYR A 160 -12.43 -11.12 21.10
CA TYR A 160 -12.89 -10.65 22.39
C TYR A 160 -14.26 -11.24 22.76
N PRO A 161 -14.56 -11.38 24.06
CA PRO A 161 -15.82 -11.99 24.52
C PRO A 161 -17.07 -11.12 24.27
N CYS A 162 -16.91 -9.86 23.89
CA CYS A 162 -18.00 -8.95 23.56
C CYS A 162 -17.55 -7.87 22.56
N ALA A 163 -18.50 -7.10 22.04
CA ALA A 163 -18.23 -5.86 21.33
C ALA A 163 -17.68 -4.81 22.31
N TYR A 164 -16.42 -4.45 22.15
CA TYR A 164 -15.77 -3.41 22.96
C TYR A 164 -15.87 -2.02 22.31
N ARG A 165 -16.26 -1.97 21.02
CA ARG A 165 -16.65 -0.77 20.27
C ARG A 165 -18.12 -0.89 19.90
N LEU A 166 -18.80 0.24 19.83
CA LEU A 166 -20.22 0.31 19.57
C LEU A 166 -20.46 0.32 18.06
N PHE A 167 -21.25 -0.65 17.58
CA PHE A 167 -21.80 -0.61 16.23
C PHE A 167 -22.73 0.60 16.12
N ASP A 168 -22.51 1.44 15.11
CA ASP A 168 -23.31 2.64 14.87
C ASP A 168 -23.87 2.71 13.44
N VAL A 169 -25.20 2.69 13.33
CA VAL A 169 -25.87 2.86 12.03
C VAL A 169 -25.64 4.25 11.43
N ASP A 170 -25.37 5.27 12.24
CA ASP A 170 -25.05 6.62 11.76
C ASP A 170 -23.67 6.66 11.10
N ASP A 171 -22.73 5.82 11.54
CA ASP A 171 -21.43 5.67 10.90
C ASP A 171 -21.56 5.00 9.53
N LEU A 172 -22.43 3.98 9.39
CA LEU A 172 -22.77 3.41 8.08
C LEU A 172 -23.31 4.47 7.11
N LEU A 173 -24.22 5.32 7.59
CA LEU A 173 -24.80 6.39 6.79
C LEU A 173 -23.72 7.40 6.37
N ALA A 174 -22.95 7.92 7.34
CA ALA A 174 -21.90 8.91 7.11
C ALA A 174 -20.86 8.40 6.10
N ASN A 175 -20.34 7.19 6.29
CA ASN A 175 -19.36 6.57 5.41
C ASN A 175 -19.93 6.33 4.01
N THR A 176 -21.17 5.88 3.90
CA THR A 176 -21.86 5.67 2.62
C THR A 176 -22.04 6.98 1.85
N VAL A 177 -22.45 8.05 2.55
CA VAL A 177 -22.54 9.40 1.97
C VAL A 177 -21.15 9.90 1.53
N GLY A 178 -20.13 9.68 2.34
CA GLY A 178 -18.73 9.95 1.99
C GLY A 178 -18.32 9.30 0.69
N ALA A 179 -18.60 8.00 0.52
CA ALA A 179 -18.29 7.26 -0.70
C ALA A 179 -19.09 7.76 -1.91
N LEU A 180 -20.35 8.14 -1.75
CA LEU A 180 -21.14 8.75 -2.82
C LEU A 180 -20.54 10.10 -3.27
N LEU A 181 -20.22 10.98 -2.32
CA LEU A 181 -19.56 12.27 -2.59
C LEU A 181 -18.20 12.06 -3.25
N GLY A 182 -17.45 11.08 -2.79
CA GLY A 182 -16.21 10.64 -3.41
C GLY A 182 -16.40 10.23 -4.85
N ALA A 183 -17.40 9.39 -5.13
CA ALA A 183 -17.72 9.00 -6.49
C ALA A 183 -18.07 10.22 -7.35
N LEU A 184 -18.82 11.20 -6.84
CA LEU A 184 -19.06 12.47 -7.55
C LEU A 184 -17.75 13.23 -7.84
N LEU A 185 -16.86 13.33 -6.86
CA LEU A 185 -15.58 14.08 -6.91
C LEU A 185 -14.45 13.35 -7.66
N SER A 186 -14.64 12.09 -8.06
CA SER A 186 -13.67 11.29 -8.83
C SER A 186 -12.99 12.00 -10.02
N PRO A 187 -13.64 12.93 -10.78
CA PRO A 187 -12.98 13.66 -11.86
C PRO A 187 -11.76 14.49 -11.41
N VAL A 188 -11.66 14.86 -10.12
CA VAL A 188 -10.46 15.51 -9.55
C VAL A 188 -9.21 14.65 -9.77
N LEU A 189 -9.35 13.32 -9.73
CA LEU A 189 -8.22 12.40 -9.98
C LEU A 189 -7.69 12.45 -11.42
N LEU A 190 -8.43 13.05 -12.35
CA LEU A 190 -7.98 13.26 -13.72
C LEU A 190 -6.85 14.29 -13.79
N VAL A 191 -6.77 15.24 -12.85
CA VAL A 191 -5.65 16.21 -12.79
C VAL A 191 -4.30 15.50 -12.70
N PHE A 192 -4.25 14.37 -11.98
CA PHE A 192 -3.05 13.56 -11.83
C PHE A 192 -2.81 12.64 -13.05
N THR A 193 -3.87 12.17 -13.71
CA THR A 193 -3.76 11.06 -14.69
C THR A 193 -3.90 11.46 -16.17
N ARG A 194 -4.43 12.66 -16.48
CA ARG A 194 -4.71 13.17 -17.85
C ARG A 194 -3.51 13.15 -18.80
N ARG A 195 -2.30 13.46 -18.34
CA ARG A 195 -1.07 13.51 -19.18
C ARG A 195 -0.68 12.15 -19.78
N THR A 196 -1.38 11.08 -19.42
CA THR A 196 -1.12 9.71 -19.86
C THR A 196 -2.21 9.16 -20.78
N GLU A 197 -3.29 9.91 -21.03
CA GLU A 197 -4.37 9.53 -21.93
C GLU A 197 -3.91 9.72 -23.39
N GLY A 198 -3.98 8.67 -24.21
CA GLY A 198 -3.50 8.67 -25.61
C GLY A 198 -2.13 7.99 -25.84
N ALA A 199 -1.51 7.51 -24.77
CA ALA A 199 -0.29 6.72 -24.85
C ALA A 199 -0.52 5.35 -25.52
N VAL A 200 0.10 5.11 -26.69
CA VAL A 200 0.18 3.74 -27.23
C VAL A 200 1.07 2.89 -26.32
N PRO A 201 0.55 1.79 -25.73
CA PRO A 201 1.28 0.97 -24.76
C PRO A 201 2.51 0.24 -25.31
N GLU A 202 2.64 0.13 -26.63
CA GLU A 202 3.68 -0.68 -27.29
C GLU A 202 4.90 0.14 -27.73
N LEU A 203 4.79 1.45 -27.84
CA LEU A 203 5.91 2.30 -28.24
C LEU A 203 6.96 2.43 -27.12
N ALA A 204 8.24 2.32 -27.51
CA ALA A 204 9.39 2.58 -26.67
C ALA A 204 9.40 4.01 -26.14
N ARG A 205 9.88 4.21 -24.91
CA ARG A 205 9.91 5.53 -24.25
C ARG A 205 11.24 5.82 -23.59
N PRO A 206 11.64 7.10 -23.52
CA PRO A 206 12.90 7.46 -22.88
C PRO A 206 12.92 7.05 -21.40
N VAL A 207 14.11 6.70 -20.93
CA VAL A 207 14.37 6.48 -19.52
C VAL A 207 14.52 7.84 -18.84
N THR A 208 13.54 8.22 -18.02
CA THR A 208 13.55 9.47 -17.25
C THR A 208 13.91 9.22 -15.80
N ILE A 209 14.42 10.26 -15.11
CA ILE A 209 14.73 10.20 -13.67
C ILE A 209 13.50 9.73 -12.88
N ARG A 210 12.34 10.32 -13.18
CA ARG A 210 11.07 10.00 -12.50
C ARG A 210 10.64 8.55 -12.72
N ARG A 211 10.79 8.00 -13.95
CA ARG A 211 10.46 6.60 -14.26
C ARG A 211 11.37 5.62 -13.50
N ARG A 212 12.67 5.92 -13.42
CA ARG A 212 13.62 5.11 -12.66
C ARG A 212 13.39 5.20 -11.15
N ALA A 213 13.20 6.41 -10.62
CA ALA A 213 12.89 6.63 -9.20
C ALA A 213 11.62 5.87 -8.78
N PHE A 214 10.58 5.89 -9.62
CA PHE A 214 9.37 5.14 -9.36
C PHE A 214 9.61 3.61 -9.35
N GLY A 215 10.42 3.10 -10.28
CA GLY A 215 10.84 1.68 -10.24
C GLY A 215 11.58 1.32 -8.96
N MET A 216 12.51 2.17 -8.50
CA MET A 216 13.23 1.97 -7.23
C MET A 216 12.29 2.02 -6.02
N LEU A 217 11.31 2.93 -6.02
CA LEU A 217 10.29 3.01 -4.99
C LEU A 217 9.43 1.74 -4.97
N CYS A 218 9.03 1.21 -6.14
CA CYS A 218 8.31 -0.06 -6.23
C CYS A 218 9.14 -1.22 -5.68
N ASP A 219 10.44 -1.27 -5.96
CA ASP A 219 11.33 -2.29 -5.38
C ASP A 219 11.40 -2.18 -3.85
N ALA A 220 11.61 -0.98 -3.31
CA ALA A 220 11.68 -0.76 -1.87
C ALA A 220 10.36 -1.12 -1.18
N LEU A 221 9.22 -0.63 -1.71
CA LEU A 221 7.90 -0.95 -1.17
C LEU A 221 7.59 -2.43 -1.25
N ALA A 222 7.86 -3.10 -2.38
CA ALA A 222 7.61 -4.53 -2.52
C ALA A 222 8.42 -5.33 -1.49
N LEU A 223 9.71 -5.03 -1.33
CA LEU A 223 10.57 -5.72 -0.37
C LEU A 223 10.13 -5.47 1.07
N SER A 224 9.89 -4.21 1.46
CA SER A 224 9.45 -3.86 2.81
C SER A 224 8.08 -4.46 3.16
N LEU A 225 7.13 -4.43 2.23
CA LEU A 225 5.79 -4.99 2.47
C LEU A 225 5.81 -6.52 2.53
N ILE A 226 6.57 -7.20 1.66
CA ILE A 226 6.71 -8.66 1.72
C ILE A 226 7.37 -9.09 3.04
N THR A 227 8.48 -8.45 3.42
CA THR A 227 9.15 -8.72 4.69
C THR A 227 8.23 -8.45 5.88
N GLY A 228 7.60 -7.27 5.93
CA GLY A 228 6.68 -6.90 7.01
C GLY A 228 5.51 -7.87 7.14
N ALA A 229 4.90 -8.28 6.03
CA ALA A 229 3.81 -9.26 6.02
C ALA A 229 4.27 -10.63 6.53
N LEU A 230 5.41 -11.15 6.06
CA LEU A 230 5.93 -12.45 6.49
C LEU A 230 6.22 -12.48 8.00
N VAL A 231 6.98 -11.50 8.50
CA VAL A 231 7.31 -11.40 9.93
C VAL A 231 6.04 -11.27 10.78
N SER A 232 5.11 -10.42 10.35
CA SER A 232 3.86 -10.21 11.10
C SER A 232 3.02 -11.49 11.13
N ILE A 233 2.82 -12.14 9.97
CA ILE A 233 1.97 -13.34 9.84
C ILE A 233 2.51 -14.46 10.71
N THR A 234 3.82 -14.71 10.63
CA THR A 234 4.44 -15.74 11.46
C THR A 234 4.41 -15.37 12.94
N GLY A 235 4.67 -14.11 13.29
CA GLY A 235 4.56 -13.63 14.67
C GLY A 235 3.18 -13.86 15.28
N VAL A 236 2.12 -13.54 14.54
CA VAL A 236 0.73 -13.87 14.94
C VAL A 236 0.53 -15.36 15.07
N GLY A 237 0.95 -16.14 14.06
CA GLY A 237 0.76 -17.59 14.07
C GLY A 237 1.39 -18.26 15.28
N LEU A 238 2.58 -17.80 15.69
CA LEU A 238 3.26 -18.25 16.89
C LEU A 238 2.48 -17.88 18.16
N VAL A 239 2.02 -16.64 18.26
CA VAL A 239 1.21 -16.18 19.40
C VAL A 239 -0.10 -16.96 19.52
N LEU A 240 -0.81 -17.19 18.41
CA LEU A 240 -2.05 -17.98 18.39
C LEU A 240 -1.82 -19.45 18.73
N ALA A 241 -0.64 -19.98 18.41
CA ALA A 241 -0.21 -21.31 18.82
C ALA A 241 0.26 -21.37 20.29
N GLY A 242 0.19 -20.27 21.04
CA GLY A 242 0.65 -20.19 22.43
C GLY A 242 2.18 -20.21 22.59
N VAL A 243 2.92 -19.96 21.51
CA VAL A 243 4.38 -19.92 21.52
C VAL A 243 4.84 -18.53 21.96
N ASP A 244 5.69 -18.48 22.99
CA ASP A 244 6.36 -17.24 23.36
C ASP A 244 7.29 -16.79 22.23
N THR A 245 6.97 -15.64 21.62
CA THR A 245 7.77 -15.02 20.55
C THR A 245 9.20 -14.68 20.96
N ARG A 246 9.49 -14.62 22.27
CA ARG A 246 10.84 -14.41 22.81
C ARG A 246 11.59 -15.71 23.08
N SER A 247 10.97 -16.86 22.85
CA SER A 247 11.66 -18.14 22.93
C SER A 247 12.75 -18.21 21.85
N SER A 248 13.87 -18.86 22.17
CA SER A 248 15.00 -19.00 21.25
C SER A 248 14.59 -19.53 19.86
N PRO A 249 13.71 -20.55 19.72
CA PRO A 249 13.25 -20.99 18.41
C PRO A 249 12.42 -19.95 17.65
N ALA A 250 11.52 -19.25 18.33
CA ALA A 250 10.67 -18.23 17.71
C ALA A 250 11.49 -17.02 17.25
N ASP A 251 12.45 -16.59 18.06
CA ASP A 251 13.36 -15.49 17.78
C ASP A 251 14.22 -15.79 16.53
N VAL A 252 14.77 -17.01 16.44
CA VAL A 252 15.51 -17.46 15.24
C VAL A 252 14.62 -17.45 13.99
N VAL A 253 13.38 -17.93 14.09
CA VAL A 253 12.45 -17.94 12.94
C VAL A 253 12.15 -16.50 12.49
N LEU A 254 11.78 -15.62 13.43
CA LEU A 254 11.46 -14.23 13.14
C LEU A 254 12.66 -13.44 12.61
N GLY A 255 13.87 -13.74 13.09
CA GLY A 255 15.12 -13.13 12.62
C GLY A 255 15.55 -13.58 11.21
N VAL A 256 15.17 -14.78 10.77
CA VAL A 256 15.51 -15.29 9.42
C VAL A 256 14.50 -14.87 8.35
N LEU A 257 13.23 -14.65 8.71
CA LEU A 257 12.18 -14.27 7.76
C LEU A 257 12.48 -13.02 6.90
N PRO A 258 13.10 -11.95 7.43
CA PRO A 258 13.47 -10.77 6.64
C PRO A 258 14.35 -11.05 5.41
N PHE A 259 15.07 -12.17 5.37
CA PHE A 259 15.88 -12.58 4.22
C PHE A 259 15.07 -13.18 3.06
N ALA A 260 13.80 -13.53 3.27
CA ALA A 260 12.96 -14.15 2.25
C ALA A 260 12.66 -13.21 1.06
N ALA A 261 12.33 -11.95 1.32
CA ALA A 261 12.05 -10.96 0.28
C ALA A 261 13.26 -10.65 -0.63
N PRO A 262 14.46 -10.34 -0.10
CA PRO A 262 15.64 -10.14 -0.95
C PRO A 262 16.06 -11.43 -1.67
N LEU A 263 15.87 -12.62 -1.07
CA LEU A 263 16.12 -13.89 -1.76
C LEU A 263 15.14 -14.12 -2.93
N LEU A 264 13.87 -13.81 -2.75
CA LEU A 264 12.88 -13.85 -3.85
C LEU A 264 13.29 -12.90 -4.98
N GLN A 265 13.69 -11.68 -4.66
CA GLN A 265 14.21 -10.71 -5.63
C GLN A 265 15.48 -11.24 -6.32
N LEU A 266 16.36 -11.95 -5.61
CA LEU A 266 17.54 -12.60 -6.19
C LEU A 266 17.13 -13.60 -7.27
N VAL A 267 16.15 -14.47 -6.98
CA VAL A 267 15.63 -15.44 -7.97
C VAL A 267 15.06 -14.72 -9.20
N ILE A 268 14.33 -13.62 -9.01
CA ILE A 268 13.77 -12.81 -10.10
C ILE A 268 14.89 -12.20 -10.96
N VAL A 269 15.90 -11.59 -10.34
CA VAL A 269 17.04 -10.97 -11.04
C VAL A 269 17.90 -12.02 -11.73
N LEU A 270 18.13 -13.18 -11.10
CA LEU A 270 18.88 -14.29 -11.69
C LEU A 270 18.16 -14.90 -12.89
N ARG A 271 16.82 -14.96 -12.91
CA ARG A 271 16.06 -15.49 -14.05
C ARG A 271 15.87 -14.47 -15.17
N SER A 272 15.48 -13.25 -14.83
CA SER A 272 15.04 -12.24 -15.80
C SER A 272 16.10 -11.18 -16.13
N GLY A 273 17.12 -11.01 -15.29
CA GLY A 273 18.05 -9.89 -15.33
C GLY A 273 17.49 -8.57 -14.79
N ARG A 274 16.24 -8.56 -14.32
CA ARG A 274 15.47 -7.36 -13.97
C ARG A 274 15.00 -7.45 -12.52
N THR A 275 14.85 -6.29 -11.87
CA THR A 275 14.15 -6.21 -10.58
C THR A 275 12.63 -6.23 -10.75
N LEU A 276 11.89 -6.43 -9.66
CA LEU A 276 10.43 -6.25 -9.64
C LEU A 276 10.04 -4.85 -10.13
N GLY A 277 10.69 -3.82 -9.60
CA GLY A 277 10.49 -2.42 -9.99
C GLY A 277 10.77 -2.16 -11.46
N GLU A 278 11.87 -2.69 -12.00
CA GLU A 278 12.20 -2.59 -13.43
C GLU A 278 11.16 -3.27 -14.33
N THR A 279 10.59 -4.39 -13.87
CA THR A 279 9.48 -5.05 -14.54
C THR A 279 8.22 -4.17 -14.50
N VAL A 280 7.90 -3.59 -13.34
CA VAL A 280 6.80 -2.64 -13.12
C VAL A 280 6.97 -1.34 -13.90
N VAL A 281 8.18 -0.98 -14.34
CA VAL A 281 8.39 0.19 -15.21
C VAL A 281 8.86 -0.17 -16.62
N ARG A 282 8.72 -1.44 -17.05
CA ARG A 282 9.12 -1.93 -18.40
C ARG A 282 10.53 -1.49 -18.80
N LEU A 283 11.48 -1.52 -17.87
CA LEU A 283 12.88 -1.25 -18.13
C LEU A 283 13.68 -2.54 -18.11
N ARG A 284 14.63 -2.68 -19.04
CA ARG A 284 15.55 -3.81 -19.10
C ARG A 284 17.00 -3.32 -19.16
N PRO A 285 17.95 -4.09 -18.61
CA PRO A 285 19.36 -3.88 -18.89
C PRO A 285 19.70 -4.08 -20.38
N GLU A 286 20.71 -3.35 -20.83
CA GLU A 286 21.33 -3.53 -22.14
C GLU A 286 22.86 -3.41 -22.02
N PRO A 287 23.64 -4.40 -22.51
CA PRO A 287 23.21 -5.69 -23.07
C PRO A 287 22.52 -6.60 -22.03
N ARG A 288 22.04 -7.78 -22.45
CA ARG A 288 21.46 -8.76 -21.51
C ARG A 288 22.53 -9.21 -20.49
N PRO A 289 22.25 -9.15 -19.18
CA PRO A 289 23.26 -9.38 -18.16
C PRO A 289 23.63 -10.86 -18.06
N VAL A 290 24.93 -11.12 -17.92
CA VAL A 290 25.47 -12.45 -17.56
C VAL A 290 25.39 -12.69 -16.04
N ALA A 291 25.70 -13.90 -15.58
CA ALA A 291 25.48 -14.32 -14.19
C ALA A 291 26.09 -13.38 -13.13
N TRP A 292 27.37 -13.02 -13.26
CA TRP A 292 28.01 -12.13 -12.29
C TRP A 292 27.40 -10.72 -12.31
N GLN A 293 26.99 -10.22 -13.48
CA GLN A 293 26.32 -8.91 -13.59
C GLN A 293 24.95 -8.93 -12.90
N ARG A 294 24.21 -10.05 -12.97
CA ARG A 294 22.95 -10.23 -12.23
C ARG A 294 23.19 -10.17 -10.72
N LEU A 295 24.25 -10.82 -10.24
CA LEU A 295 24.63 -10.77 -8.83
C LEU A 295 25.01 -9.35 -8.38
N VAL A 296 25.85 -8.64 -9.14
CA VAL A 296 26.22 -7.25 -8.83
C VAL A 296 25.00 -6.32 -8.85
N ARG A 297 24.09 -6.48 -9.81
CA ARG A 297 22.85 -5.69 -9.86
C ARG A 297 21.98 -5.91 -8.62
N TRP A 298 21.87 -7.15 -8.17
CA TRP A 298 21.10 -7.50 -6.98
C TRP A 298 21.77 -6.96 -5.72
N SER A 299 23.07 -7.19 -5.53
CA SER A 299 23.81 -6.81 -4.32
C SER A 299 24.02 -5.29 -4.19
N ALA A 300 24.31 -4.59 -5.30
CA ALA A 300 24.45 -3.14 -5.30
C ALA A 300 23.11 -2.39 -5.52
N GLY A 301 22.00 -3.13 -5.58
CA GLY A 301 20.65 -2.61 -5.80
C GLY A 301 19.73 -2.83 -4.60
N SER A 302 18.43 -3.00 -4.89
CA SER A 302 17.41 -3.16 -3.86
C SER A 302 17.54 -4.46 -3.06
N GLY A 303 18.11 -5.51 -3.67
CA GLY A 303 18.36 -6.80 -3.01
C GLY A 303 19.33 -6.67 -1.85
N GLY A 304 20.55 -6.18 -2.11
CA GLY A 304 21.55 -5.98 -1.06
C GLY A 304 21.13 -4.92 -0.05
N TRP A 305 20.43 -3.85 -0.45
CA TRP A 305 19.85 -2.89 0.48
C TRP A 305 18.90 -3.57 1.48
N SER A 306 17.97 -4.40 0.99
CA SER A 306 17.03 -5.13 1.84
C SER A 306 17.71 -6.23 2.67
N THR A 307 18.76 -6.87 2.16
CA THR A 307 19.56 -7.84 2.94
C THR A 307 20.31 -7.15 4.08
N LEU A 308 20.88 -5.97 3.86
CA LEU A 308 21.57 -5.22 4.91
C LEU A 308 20.61 -4.76 6.00
N LEU A 309 19.38 -4.37 5.64
CA LEU A 309 18.33 -4.05 6.61
C LEU A 309 17.79 -5.27 7.36
N ALA A 310 17.91 -6.46 6.79
CA ALA A 310 17.52 -7.71 7.45
C ALA A 310 18.52 -8.15 8.54
N VAL A 311 19.77 -7.67 8.49
CA VAL A 311 20.77 -7.96 9.52
C VAL A 311 20.65 -6.91 10.63
N GLU A 312 20.40 -7.35 11.86
CA GLU A 312 20.36 -6.45 13.01
C GLU A 312 21.75 -5.84 13.31
N GLY A 313 21.76 -4.56 13.66
CA GLY A 313 22.95 -3.84 14.10
C GLY A 313 23.24 -2.55 13.33
N GLY A 314 23.77 -1.55 14.04
CA GLY A 314 23.97 -0.19 13.51
C GLY A 314 24.92 -0.12 12.32
N PHE A 315 25.92 -0.99 12.25
CA PHE A 315 26.86 -1.04 11.12
C PHE A 315 26.16 -1.41 9.80
N TRP A 316 25.30 -2.43 9.82
CA TRP A 316 24.56 -2.87 8.62
C TRP A 316 23.52 -1.84 8.20
N GLY A 317 22.87 -1.19 9.18
CA GLY A 317 21.98 -0.04 8.93
C GLY A 317 22.70 1.12 8.24
N LEU A 318 23.93 1.45 8.67
CA LEU A 318 24.75 2.47 8.01
C LEU A 318 25.10 2.07 6.57
N LEU A 319 25.51 0.83 6.33
CA LEU A 319 25.79 0.34 4.97
C LEU A 319 24.55 0.38 4.08
N ALA A 320 23.38 0.00 4.60
CA ALA A 320 22.10 0.10 3.88
C ALA A 320 21.79 1.56 3.52
N PHE A 321 21.97 2.48 4.46
CA PHE A 321 21.79 3.91 4.21
C PHE A 321 22.72 4.42 3.10
N LEU A 322 24.01 4.09 3.17
CA LEU A 322 25.00 4.47 2.16
C LEU A 322 24.66 3.89 0.79
N LEU A 323 24.20 2.63 0.72
CA LEU A 323 23.77 2.00 -0.52
C LEU A 323 22.53 2.69 -1.11
N GLY A 324 21.55 3.03 -0.27
CA GLY A 324 20.37 3.79 -0.68
C GLY A 324 20.71 5.19 -1.19
N ALA A 325 21.58 5.92 -0.47
CA ALA A 325 22.08 7.22 -0.89
C ALA A 325 22.84 7.12 -2.22
N ALA A 326 23.71 6.11 -2.39
CA ALA A 326 24.41 5.85 -3.62
C ALA A 326 23.42 5.59 -4.79
N ALA A 327 22.35 4.82 -4.57
CA ALA A 327 21.34 4.57 -5.59
C ALA A 327 20.62 5.87 -6.05
N VAL A 328 20.26 6.75 -5.10
CA VAL A 328 19.64 8.05 -5.40
C VAL A 328 20.62 8.99 -6.12
N ILE A 329 21.86 9.08 -5.66
CA ILE A 329 22.89 9.89 -6.31
C ILE A 329 23.16 9.37 -7.72
N GLY A 330 23.34 8.05 -7.87
CA GLY A 330 23.63 7.42 -9.15
C GLY A 330 22.50 7.58 -10.17
N LEU A 331 21.25 7.73 -9.73
CA LEU A 331 20.14 8.04 -10.63
C LEU A 331 20.38 9.34 -11.41
N ILE A 332 21.00 10.33 -10.77
CA ILE A 332 21.27 11.66 -11.35
C ILE A 332 22.66 11.69 -11.99
N ALA A 333 23.67 11.12 -11.30
CA ALA A 333 25.07 11.24 -11.68
C ALA A 333 25.51 10.30 -12.81
N THR A 334 24.76 9.23 -13.11
CA THR A 334 25.18 8.26 -14.13
C THR A 334 24.59 8.56 -15.51
N ARG A 335 25.39 8.29 -16.56
CA ARG A 335 24.93 8.38 -17.96
C ARG A 335 23.69 7.53 -18.19
N GLY A 336 22.77 8.05 -18.99
CA GLY A 336 21.52 7.36 -19.33
C GLY A 336 20.60 7.06 -18.14
N ARG A 337 20.88 7.60 -16.94
CA ARG A 337 20.15 7.31 -15.69
C ARG A 337 20.17 5.82 -15.34
N ARG A 338 21.26 5.14 -15.70
CA ARG A 338 21.44 3.70 -15.45
C ARG A 338 21.47 3.35 -13.97
N GLY A 339 21.93 4.27 -13.11
CA GLY A 339 22.04 4.06 -11.67
C GLY A 339 23.33 3.33 -11.29
N THR A 340 23.64 3.30 -10.00
CA THR A 340 24.87 2.69 -9.44
C THR A 340 24.99 1.21 -9.75
N ALA A 341 23.93 0.43 -9.50
CA ALA A 341 23.93 -1.01 -9.73
C ALA A 341 24.25 -1.38 -11.19
N ASN A 342 23.69 -0.64 -12.16
CA ASN A 342 23.95 -0.87 -13.58
C ASN A 342 25.34 -0.37 -13.98
N ALA A 343 25.79 0.76 -13.43
CA ALA A 343 27.13 1.28 -13.68
C ALA A 343 28.22 0.30 -13.20
N LEU A 344 28.06 -0.27 -12.00
CA LEU A 344 28.97 -1.29 -11.46
C LEU A 344 28.94 -2.59 -12.28
N ALA A 345 27.76 -2.99 -12.75
CA ALA A 345 27.61 -4.14 -13.64
C ALA A 345 28.04 -3.87 -15.09
N ARG A 346 28.46 -2.64 -15.43
CA ARG A 346 28.81 -2.19 -16.80
C ARG A 346 27.66 -2.39 -17.80
N LEU A 347 26.46 -1.98 -17.40
CA LEU A 347 25.22 -2.09 -18.17
C LEU A 347 24.56 -0.73 -18.30
N ASP A 348 23.86 -0.53 -19.41
CA ASP A 348 22.90 0.55 -19.57
C ASP A 348 21.47 0.06 -19.32
N VAL A 349 20.51 0.98 -19.38
CA VAL A 349 19.09 0.68 -19.16
C VAL A 349 18.27 1.29 -20.28
N VAL A 350 17.38 0.49 -20.84
CA VAL A 350 16.50 0.90 -21.93
C VAL A 350 15.07 0.47 -21.65
N ASP A 351 14.13 1.04 -22.40
CA ASP A 351 12.77 0.51 -22.44
C ASP A 351 12.78 -0.91 -23.03
N GLU A 352 12.04 -1.83 -22.44
CA GLU A 352 11.96 -3.19 -22.98
C GLU A 352 11.42 -3.24 -24.41
N ARG A 353 10.63 -2.22 -24.78
CA ARG A 353 10.02 -2.03 -26.10
C ARG A 353 10.95 -1.36 -27.11
N ALA A 354 12.13 -0.89 -26.69
CA ALA A 354 13.11 -0.39 -27.64
C ALA A 354 13.59 -1.54 -28.52
N GLU A 355 13.45 -1.39 -29.84
CA GLU A 355 13.97 -2.34 -30.81
C GLU A 355 15.46 -2.59 -30.53
N ALA A 356 15.86 -3.86 -30.55
CA ALA A 356 17.28 -4.18 -30.59
C ALA A 356 17.85 -3.48 -31.84
N PRO A 357 19.01 -2.81 -31.78
CA PRO A 357 19.61 -2.25 -32.98
C PRO A 357 19.68 -3.36 -34.03
N MET A 358 18.95 -3.16 -35.13
CA MET A 358 19.00 -4.05 -36.28
C MET A 358 20.48 -4.21 -36.63
N ALA A 359 21.02 -5.42 -36.46
CA ALA A 359 22.30 -5.75 -37.05
C ALA A 359 22.16 -5.42 -38.53
N VAL A 360 22.85 -4.37 -38.97
CA VAL A 360 22.92 -3.98 -40.38
C VAL A 360 23.33 -5.24 -41.12
N ARG A 361 22.36 -5.84 -41.81
CA ARG A 361 22.60 -6.96 -42.71
C ARG A 361 23.48 -6.36 -43.79
N LYS A 362 24.79 -6.58 -43.72
CA LYS A 362 25.66 -6.37 -44.87
C LYS A 362 25.07 -7.24 -45.98
N THR A 363 24.44 -6.59 -46.93
CA THR A 363 24.17 -7.16 -48.24
C THR A 363 25.54 -7.28 -48.90
N ASP A 364 26.07 -8.50 -48.91
CA ASP A 364 27.11 -8.90 -49.85
C ASP A 364 26.47 -9.26 -51.19
#